data_AF-A0A2W6T3B4-F1
#
_entry.id   AF-A0A2W6T3B4-F1
#
_cell.length_a   1.000
_cell.length_b   1.000
_cell.length_c   1.000
_cell.angle_alpha   90.00
_cell.angle_beta   90.00
_cell.angle_gamma   90.00
#
_symmetry.space_group_name_H-M   'P 1'
#
loop_
_entity.id
_entity.type
_entity.pdbx_description
1 polymer ?
#
loop_
_entity_poly.entity_id
_entity_poly.type
_entity_poly.pdbx_seq_one_letter_code
_entity_poly.pdbx_strand_id
1 'polypeptide(L)'
;MRDAGGAKYYLRGGYQQVDIDLEKLVDVPVPAGSLDGIDDSTGDFLVGAGAEFPVGGAALRFNVDTVGFDRVRGTAGVMFSF
;
A
#
# COMPACT_ATOMS: atom_id res chain seq x y z
N MET A 1 -4.25 21.07 -6.54
CA MET A 1 -5.43 21.93 -6.74
C MET A 1 -6.64 21.19 -6.19
N ARG A 2 -7.60 21.88 -5.58
CA ARG A 2 -8.87 21.28 -5.11
C ARG A 2 -9.99 21.69 -6.07
N ASP A 3 -10.94 20.80 -6.32
CA ASP A 3 -12.12 21.14 -7.12
C ASP A 3 -13.19 21.90 -6.31
N ALA A 4 -14.31 22.24 -6.95
CA ALA A 4 -15.41 22.96 -6.32
C ALA A 4 -16.06 22.19 -5.14
N GLY A 5 -15.92 20.86 -5.11
CA GLY A 5 -16.36 20.00 -4.00
C GLY A 5 -15.30 19.82 -2.92
N GLY A 6 -14.15 20.50 -3.03
CA GLY A 6 -13.02 20.37 -2.11
C GLY A 6 -12.19 19.10 -2.32
N ALA A 7 -12.53 18.28 -3.33
CA ALA A 7 -11.80 17.06 -3.62
C ALA A 7 -10.40 17.38 -4.13
N LYS A 8 -9.43 16.55 -3.75
CA LYS A 8 -8.01 16.70 -4.10
C LYS A 8 -7.57 15.49 -4.90
N TYR A 9 -7.03 15.75 -6.09
CA TYR A 9 -6.43 14.75 -6.96
C TYR A 9 -4.91 14.85 -6.89
N TYR A 10 -4.24 13.70 -6.93
CA TYR A 10 -2.79 13.65 -6.86
C TYR A 10 -2.24 12.42 -7.59
N LEU A 11 -0.98 12.53 -8.00
CA LEU A 11 -0.16 11.40 -8.42
C LEU A 11 0.68 10.93 -7.23
N ARG A 12 1.00 9.65 -7.21
CA ARG A 12 1.92 9.07 -6.24
C ARG A 12 2.91 8.13 -6.91
N GLY A 13 4.12 8.16 -6.41
CA GLY A 13 5.19 7.25 -6.77
C GLY A 13 5.95 6.85 -5.51
N GLY A 14 6.53 5.66 -5.51
CA GLY A 14 7.34 5.20 -4.39
C GLY A 14 7.94 3.83 -4.62
N TYR A 15 8.72 3.40 -3.64
CA TYR A 15 9.24 2.05 -3.54
C TYR A 15 8.66 1.41 -2.28
N GLN A 16 8.15 0.20 -2.40
CA GLN A 16 7.61 -0.57 -1.28
C GLN A 16 8.49 -1.79 -1.08
N GLN A 17 9.07 -1.91 0.11
CA GLN A 17 9.70 -3.14 0.59
C GLN A 17 8.74 -3.81 1.57
N VAL A 18 8.54 -5.12 1.42
CA VAL A 18 7.76 -5.95 2.33
C VAL A 18 8.67 -7.06 2.82
N ASP A 19 8.84 -7.11 4.14
CA ASP A 19 9.54 -8.20 4.82
C ASP A 19 8.48 -9.21 5.30
N ILE A 20 8.63 -10.46 4.90
CA ILE A 20 7.68 -11.53 5.15
C ILE A 20 8.19 -12.37 6.32
N ASP A 21 7.51 -12.30 7.46
CA ASP A 21 7.78 -13.18 8.59
C ASP A 21 7.23 -14.59 8.30
N LEU A 22 8.09 -15.44 7.70
CA LEU A 22 7.74 -16.79 7.30
C LEU A 22 7.40 -17.68 8.51
N GLU A 23 8.06 -17.51 9.66
CA GLU A 23 7.78 -18.32 10.87
C GLU A 23 6.34 -18.12 11.35
N LYS A 24 5.85 -16.87 11.35
CA LYS A 24 4.45 -16.58 11.68
C LYS A 24 3.45 -17.03 10.62
N LEU A 25 3.87 -17.17 9.37
CA LEU A 25 2.98 -17.56 8.27
C LEU A 25 2.62 -19.06 8.31
N VAL A 26 3.57 -19.92 8.71
CA VAL A 26 3.37 -21.37 8.63
C VAL A 26 2.73 -21.96 9.89
N ASP A 27 2.67 -21.24 11.02
CA ASP A 27 2.07 -21.65 12.31
C ASP A 27 2.41 -23.09 12.75
N VAL A 28 3.57 -23.58 12.33
CA VAL A 28 4.11 -24.89 12.64
C VAL A 28 5.53 -24.66 13.15
N PRO A 29 5.99 -25.38 14.19
CA PRO A 29 7.38 -25.28 14.64
C PRO A 29 8.31 -25.65 13.48
N VAL A 30 8.88 -24.63 12.83
CA VAL A 30 9.84 -24.78 11.76
C VAL A 30 11.20 -25.05 12.40
N PRO A 31 11.90 -26.15 12.07
CA PRO A 31 13.21 -26.45 12.64
C PRO A 31 14.19 -25.29 12.40
N ALA A 32 15.00 -24.95 13.41
CA ALA A 32 15.99 -23.88 13.29
C ALA A 32 16.91 -24.12 12.07
N GLY A 33 17.09 -23.10 11.22
CA GLY A 33 17.88 -23.18 9.99
C GLY A 33 17.16 -23.78 8.77
N SER A 34 15.88 -24.16 8.88
CA SER A 34 15.09 -24.64 7.73
C SER A 34 14.63 -23.54 6.76
N LEU A 35 14.64 -22.29 7.23
CA LEU A 35 14.33 -21.09 6.44
C LEU A 35 15.58 -20.29 6.07
N ASP A 36 16.78 -20.77 6.46
CA ASP A 36 18.05 -20.10 6.14
C ASP A 36 18.24 -20.05 4.62
N GLY A 37 18.44 -18.83 4.09
CA GLY A 37 18.67 -18.59 2.67
C GLY A 37 17.40 -18.50 1.82
N ILE A 38 16.20 -18.55 2.41
CA ILE A 38 14.97 -18.18 1.71
C ILE A 38 14.89 -16.65 1.67
N ASP A 39 14.74 -16.10 0.46
CA ASP A 39 14.46 -14.67 0.27
C ASP A 39 13.07 -14.37 0.84
N ASP A 40 13.05 -13.73 2.00
CA ASP A 40 11.86 -13.34 2.76
C ASP A 40 11.44 -11.89 2.46
N SER A 41 12.08 -11.27 1.48
CA SER A 41 11.93 -9.87 1.18
C SER A 41 11.37 -9.70 -0.23
N THR A 42 10.37 -8.83 -0.41
CA THR A 42 9.90 -8.46 -1.75
C THR A 42 9.80 -6.96 -1.88
N GLY A 43 10.36 -6.43 -2.95
CA GLY A 43 10.48 -5.00 -3.19
C GLY A 43 9.90 -4.64 -4.54
N ASP A 44 9.06 -3.60 -4.60
CA ASP A 44 8.47 -3.19 -5.85
C ASP A 44 8.20 -1.69 -5.98
N PHE A 45 8.24 -1.19 -7.21
CA PHE A 45 7.89 0.18 -7.56
C PHE A 45 6.37 0.35 -7.61
N LEU A 46 5.93 1.48 -7.07
CA LEU A 46 4.55 1.91 -7.07
C LEU A 46 4.42 3.18 -7.89
N VAL A 47 3.48 3.20 -8.83
CA VAL A 47 3.10 4.42 -9.56
C VAL A 47 1.59 4.45 -9.69
N GLY A 48 0.96 5.56 -9.36
CA GLY A 48 -0.49 5.65 -9.41
C GLY A 48 -1.05 7.03 -9.20
N ALA A 49 -2.36 7.06 -9.09
CA ALA A 49 -3.15 8.26 -8.88
C ALA A 49 -4.16 8.03 -7.75
N GLY A 50 -4.53 9.11 -7.09
CA GLY A 50 -5.52 9.08 -6.04
C GLY A 50 -6.38 10.34 -5.99
N ALA A 51 -7.51 10.17 -5.32
CA ALA A 51 -8.47 11.22 -5.05
C ALA A 51 -8.88 11.18 -3.57
N GLU A 52 -8.96 12.35 -2.96
CA GLU A 52 -9.44 12.58 -1.60
C GLU A 52 -10.71 13.42 -1.66
N PHE A 53 -11.80 12.93 -1.08
CA PHE A 53 -13.09 13.62 -1.00
C PHE A 53 -13.37 14.01 0.46
N PRO A 54 -13.46 15.31 0.80
CA PRO A 54 -13.78 15.72 2.16
C PRO A 54 -15.22 15.32 2.51
N VAL A 55 -15.41 14.71 3.67
CA VAL A 55 -16.72 14.33 4.21
C VAL A 55 -16.75 14.70 5.70
N GLY A 56 -17.40 15.83 6.01
CA GLY A 56 -17.43 16.37 7.37
C GLY A 56 -16.04 16.75 7.88
N GLY A 57 -15.65 16.20 9.04
CA GLY A 57 -14.32 16.41 9.65
C GLY A 57 -13.23 15.45 9.16
N ALA A 58 -13.52 14.57 8.21
CA ALA A 58 -12.59 13.58 7.66
C ALA A 58 -12.56 13.66 6.12
N ALA A 59 -11.79 12.80 5.47
CA ALA A 59 -11.83 12.61 4.03
C ALA A 59 -11.84 11.12 3.65
N LEU A 60 -12.59 10.76 2.61
CA LEU A 60 -12.49 9.46 1.96
C LEU A 60 -11.38 9.51 0.92
N ARG A 61 -10.48 8.55 0.94
CA ARG A 61 -9.36 8.43 0.01
C ARG A 61 -9.54 7.20 -0.86
N PHE A 62 -9.34 7.37 -2.16
CA PHE A 62 -9.28 6.30 -3.14
C PHE A 62 -7.97 6.39 -3.91
N ASN A 63 -7.29 5.26 -4.13
CA ASN A 63 -6.11 5.19 -4.99
C ASN A 63 -6.18 4.01 -5.94
N VAL A 64 -5.57 4.18 -7.10
CA VAL A 64 -5.28 3.13 -8.06
C VAL A 64 -3.81 3.23 -8.41
N ASP A 65 -3.05 2.18 -8.13
CA ASP A 65 -1.60 2.11 -8.32
C ASP A 65 -1.22 0.87 -9.12
N THR A 66 -0.17 0.96 -9.95
CA THR A 66 0.55 -0.20 -10.46
C THR A 66 1.67 -0.57 -9.48
N VAL A 67 1.80 -1.87 -9.20
CA VAL A 67 2.90 -2.49 -8.47
C VAL A 67 3.71 -3.23 -9.53
N GLY A 68 5.01 -2.97 -9.66
CA GLY A 68 5.88 -3.66 -10.63
C GLY A 68 5.58 -3.41 -12.09
N PHE A 69 4.66 -2.49 -12.36
CA PHE A 69 4.06 -2.25 -13.68
C PHE A 69 3.32 -3.48 -14.26
N ASP A 70 3.16 -4.56 -13.50
CA ASP A 70 2.52 -5.81 -13.89
C ASP A 70 1.22 -6.07 -13.12
N ARG A 71 1.06 -5.49 -11.93
CA ARG A 71 -0.14 -5.63 -11.10
C ARG A 71 -0.83 -4.29 -10.83
N VAL A 72 -2.15 -4.27 -10.88
CA VAL A 72 -2.97 -3.11 -10.48
C VAL A 72 -3.54 -3.34 -9.08
N ARG A 73 -3.42 -2.32 -8.22
CA ARG A 73 -3.94 -2.30 -6.85
C ARG A 73 -4.89 -1.12 -6.66
N GLY A 74 -6.14 -1.43 -6.29
CA GLY A 74 -7.10 -0.46 -5.80
C GLY A 74 -7.07 -0.38 -4.28
N THR A 75 -7.10 0.82 -3.71
CA THR A 75 -7.22 1.02 -2.25
C THR A 75 -8.26 2.07 -1.92
N ALA A 76 -8.98 1.86 -0.83
CA ALA A 76 -9.88 2.83 -0.24
C ALA A 76 -9.56 2.99 1.26
N GLY A 77 -9.73 4.20 1.79
CA GLY A 77 -9.43 4.48 3.19
C GLY A 77 -10.06 5.78 3.68
N VAL A 78 -9.93 6.02 4.98
CA VAL A 78 -10.39 7.23 5.66
C VAL A 78 -9.16 8.01 6.14
N MET A 79 -9.16 9.32 5.93
CA MET A 79 -8.12 10.25 6.39
C MET A 79 -8.68 11.19 7.45
N PHE A 80 -7.93 11.33 8.54
CA PHE A 80 -8.16 12.35 9.56
C PHE A 80 -7.05 13.41 9.46
N SER A 81 -7.43 14.68 9.58
CA SER A 81 -6.49 15.80 9.64
C SER A 81 -6.44 16.30 11.08
N PHE A 82 -5.24 16.50 11.62
CA PHE A 82 -4.98 17.01 12.96
C PHE A 82 -4.09 18.26 12.92
#